data_AF-N8XVK5-F1
#
_entry.id   AF-N8XVK5-F1
#
_cell.length_a   1.000
_cell.length_b   1.000
_cell.length_c   1.000
_cell.angle_alpha   90.00
_cell.angle_beta   90.00
_cell.angle_gamma   90.00
#
_symmetry.space_group_name_H-M   'P 1'
#
loop_
_entity.id
_entity.type
_entity.pdbx_description
1 polymer ?
#
loop_
_entity_poly.entity_id
_entity_poly.type
_entity_poly.pdbx_seq_one_letter_code
_entity_poly.pdbx_strand_id
1 'polypeptide(L)'
;MTDQSPETLSDIEILDLLQAMKNDELDTEAKEAIRQGGKAGRQEAHKQALVRLHQSFEEKFVEAVSIALHLNEAQIKKIRYKKDRIRILKARGIDYLAIDGAETAFVLAQIAQAIVREDAIVTHDLHNIFPFWKEGWPMVQFDNAYKILEDDIRIHYQAVLDALLENF
;
A
#
# COMPACT_ATOMS: atom_id res chain seq x y z
N MET A 1 -40.58 -12.18 -3.11
CA MET A 1 -39.41 -12.90 -2.58
C MET A 1 -38.40 -11.85 -2.21
N THR A 2 -37.93 -11.93 -0.97
CA THR A 2 -37.13 -10.96 -0.22
C THR A 2 -36.05 -10.26 -1.02
N ASP A 3 -36.15 -8.93 -1.04
CA ASP A 3 -35.06 -8.00 -1.33
C ASP A 3 -34.05 -8.16 -0.19
N GLN A 4 -33.07 -9.04 -0.36
CA GLN A 4 -31.94 -9.13 0.55
C GLN A 4 -31.06 -7.92 0.27
N SER A 5 -31.28 -6.83 1.01
CA SER A 5 -30.26 -5.82 1.18
C SER A 5 -28.99 -6.54 1.66
N PRO A 6 -27.83 -6.36 1.01
CA PRO A 6 -26.57 -6.82 1.57
C PRO A 6 -26.49 -6.29 3.01
N GLU A 7 -26.25 -7.15 3.99
CA GLU A 7 -26.08 -6.71 5.38
C GLU A 7 -24.93 -5.69 5.40
N THR A 8 -25.28 -4.42 5.53
CA THR A 8 -24.32 -3.35 5.78
C THR A 8 -23.90 -3.47 7.23
N LEU A 9 -22.59 -3.64 7.45
CA LEU A 9 -22.00 -3.62 8.79
C LEU A 9 -22.46 -2.38 9.55
N SER A 10 -22.76 -2.55 10.83
CA SER A 10 -23.01 -1.45 11.76
C SER A 10 -21.73 -0.69 12.08
N ASP A 11 -21.85 0.56 12.53
CA ASP A 11 -20.69 1.40 12.87
C ASP A 11 -19.78 0.75 13.93
N ILE A 12 -20.36 0.01 14.89
CA ILE A 12 -19.60 -0.72 15.91
C ILE A 12 -18.81 -1.88 15.29
N GLU A 13 -19.41 -2.63 14.37
CA GLU A 13 -18.72 -3.72 13.66
C GLU A 13 -17.59 -3.19 12.77
N ILE A 14 -17.78 -2.01 12.16
CA ILE A 14 -16.73 -1.35 11.37
C ILE A 14 -15.58 -0.91 12.29
N LEU A 15 -15.88 -0.31 13.44
CA LEU A 15 -14.87 0.08 14.43
C LEU A 15 -14.07 -1.13 14.92
N ASP A 16 -14.75 -2.22 15.28
CA ASP A 16 -14.10 -3.46 15.72
C ASP A 16 -13.21 -4.05 14.63
N LEU A 17 -13.66 -4.02 13.37
CA LEU A 17 -12.87 -4.48 12.23
C LEU A 17 -11.64 -3.62 12.01
N LEU A 18 -11.77 -2.29 11.96
CA LEU A 18 -10.64 -1.38 11.80
C LEU A 18 -9.62 -1.52 12.94
N GLN A 19 -10.10 -1.73 14.16
CA GLN A 19 -9.26 -1.99 15.32
C GLN A 19 -8.53 -3.35 15.20
N ALA A 20 -9.19 -4.37 14.68
CA ALA A 20 -8.58 -5.68 14.42
C ALA A 20 -7.49 -5.60 13.34
N MET A 21 -7.72 -4.82 12.27
CA MET A 21 -6.77 -4.58 11.17
C MET A 21 -5.47 -3.93 11.66
N LYS A 22 -5.44 -3.27 12.83
CA LYS A 22 -4.18 -2.78 13.40
C LYS A 22 -3.18 -3.91 13.71
N ASN A 23 -3.63 -5.15 13.83
CA ASN A 23 -2.77 -6.32 14.05
C ASN A 23 -2.31 -6.98 12.75
N ASP A 24 -2.63 -6.40 11.59
CA ASP A 24 -2.25 -6.95 10.30
C ASP A 24 -0.74 -6.93 10.06
N GLU A 25 -0.21 -8.08 9.66
CA GLU A 25 1.14 -8.19 9.09
C GLU A 25 1.07 -7.96 7.57
N LEU A 26 1.76 -6.94 7.07
CA LEU A 26 1.81 -6.61 5.64
C LEU A 26 2.93 -7.33 4.88
N ASP A 27 3.91 -7.85 5.59
CA ASP A 27 5.18 -8.31 5.02
C ASP A 27 5.30 -9.84 4.98
N THR A 28 4.28 -10.59 5.41
CA THR A 28 4.34 -12.06 5.51
C THR A 28 4.73 -12.70 4.17
N GLU A 29 4.06 -12.32 3.09
CA GLU A 29 4.34 -12.86 1.74
C GLU A 29 5.67 -12.37 1.18
N ALA A 30 6.08 -11.16 1.54
CA ALA A 30 7.34 -10.55 1.12
C ALA A 30 8.53 -11.25 1.80
N LYS A 31 8.45 -11.49 3.11
CA LYS A 31 9.41 -12.30 3.88
C LYS A 31 9.52 -13.72 3.35
N GLU A 32 8.39 -14.32 2.95
CA GLU A 32 8.42 -15.63 2.31
C GLU A 32 9.18 -15.60 0.98
N ALA A 33 8.96 -14.60 0.12
CA ALA A 33 9.70 -14.45 -1.14
C ALA A 33 11.22 -14.37 -0.89
N ILE A 34 11.64 -13.56 0.08
CA ILE A 34 13.04 -13.40 0.47
C ILE A 34 13.63 -14.74 0.94
N ARG A 35 12.90 -15.47 1.78
CA ARG A 35 13.32 -16.78 2.30
C ARG A 35 13.50 -17.81 1.18
N GLN A 36 12.58 -17.86 0.22
CA GLN A 36 12.61 -18.84 -0.87
C GLN A 36 13.75 -18.59 -1.87
N GLY A 37 14.16 -17.33 -2.08
CA GLY A 37 15.20 -16.99 -3.06
C GLY A 37 16.64 -17.35 -2.67
N GLY A 38 16.92 -17.50 -1.37
CA GLY A 38 18.26 -17.83 -0.87
C GLY A 38 19.37 -16.86 -1.32
N LYS A 39 20.64 -17.30 -1.26
CA LYS A 39 21.79 -16.41 -1.55
C LYS A 39 21.93 -16.06 -3.04
N ALA A 40 21.72 -17.03 -3.93
CA ALA A 40 21.90 -16.84 -5.37
C ALA A 40 20.76 -16.02 -6.01
N GLY A 41 19.53 -16.13 -5.48
CA GLY A 41 18.36 -15.39 -5.94
C GLY A 41 18.07 -14.11 -5.17
N ARG A 42 18.99 -13.62 -4.32
CA ARG A 42 18.69 -12.55 -3.35
C ARG A 42 18.13 -11.29 -3.99
N GLN A 43 18.66 -10.84 -5.12
CA GLN A 43 18.18 -9.62 -5.79
C GLN A 43 16.76 -9.81 -6.34
N GLU A 44 16.51 -10.90 -7.06
CA GLU A 44 15.17 -11.21 -7.58
C GLU A 44 14.16 -11.42 -6.44
N ALA A 45 14.58 -12.05 -5.34
CA ALA A 45 13.72 -12.27 -4.19
C ALA A 45 13.26 -10.94 -3.54
N HIS A 46 14.15 -9.96 -3.39
CA HIS A 46 13.78 -8.65 -2.85
C HIS A 46 12.97 -7.81 -3.85
N LYS A 47 13.24 -7.96 -5.16
CA LYS A 47 12.40 -7.38 -6.21
C LYS A 47 10.96 -7.89 -6.10
N GLN A 48 10.76 -9.20 -5.95
CA GLN A 48 9.43 -9.79 -5.73
C GLN A 48 8.84 -9.38 -4.37
N ALA A 49 9.66 -9.26 -3.33
CA ALA A 49 9.22 -8.83 -2.01
C ALA A 49 8.61 -7.42 -2.02
N LEU A 50 9.20 -6.47 -2.77
CA LEU A 50 8.63 -5.12 -2.96
C LEU A 50 7.26 -5.15 -3.62
N VAL A 51 7.08 -6.01 -4.64
CA VAL A 51 5.78 -6.16 -5.30
C VAL A 51 4.74 -6.75 -4.34
N ARG A 52 5.10 -7.77 -3.58
CA ARG A 52 4.19 -8.40 -2.60
C ARG A 52 3.83 -7.47 -1.45
N LEU A 53 4.80 -6.70 -0.94
CA LEU A 53 4.56 -5.67 0.06
C LEU A 53 3.56 -4.62 -0.45
N HIS A 54 3.73 -4.16 -1.70
CA HIS A 54 2.78 -3.23 -2.33
C HIS A 54 1.38 -3.84 -2.44
N GLN A 55 1.28 -5.08 -2.92
CA GLN A 55 -0.01 -5.76 -3.07
C GLN A 55 -0.73 -5.91 -1.74
N SER A 56 -0.04 -6.42 -0.71
CA SER A 56 -0.62 -6.59 0.62
C SER A 56 -1.07 -5.25 1.22
N PHE A 57 -0.21 -4.23 1.17
CA PHE A 57 -0.58 -2.89 1.62
C PHE A 57 -1.81 -2.35 0.87
N GLU A 58 -1.82 -2.43 -0.46
CA GLU A 58 -2.88 -1.85 -1.27
C GLU A 58 -4.21 -2.57 -1.06
N GLU A 59 -4.21 -3.90 -0.92
CA GLU A 59 -5.40 -4.69 -0.62
C GLU A 59 -6.01 -4.29 0.72
N LYS A 60 -5.22 -4.27 1.79
CA LYS A 60 -5.70 -3.92 3.13
C LYS A 60 -6.07 -2.45 3.26
N PHE A 61 -5.34 -1.55 2.59
CA PHE A 61 -5.69 -0.14 2.50
C PHE A 61 -7.05 0.06 1.82
N VAL A 62 -7.26 -0.57 0.66
CA VAL A 62 -8.52 -0.46 -0.08
C VAL A 62 -9.66 -1.02 0.74
N GLU A 63 -9.48 -2.17 1.40
CA GLU A 63 -10.46 -2.77 2.30
C GLU A 63 -10.85 -1.79 3.42
N ALA A 64 -9.88 -1.34 4.21
CA ALA A 64 -10.11 -0.43 5.35
C ALA A 64 -10.86 0.84 4.92
N VAL A 65 -10.39 1.51 3.87
CA VAL A 65 -11.00 2.74 3.37
C VAL A 65 -12.37 2.48 2.76
N SER A 66 -12.56 1.34 2.08
CA SER A 66 -13.84 1.00 1.47
C SER A 66 -14.94 0.79 2.50
N ILE A 67 -14.62 0.11 3.59
CA ILE A 67 -15.54 -0.19 4.68
C ILE A 67 -15.81 1.08 5.48
N ALA A 68 -14.74 1.78 5.90
CA ALA A 68 -14.85 2.97 6.72
C ALA A 68 -15.64 4.11 6.07
N LEU A 69 -15.48 4.29 4.75
CA LEU A 69 -16.08 5.41 4.03
C LEU A 69 -17.28 5.01 3.16
N HIS A 70 -17.74 3.76 3.29
CA HIS A 70 -18.81 3.15 2.49
C HIS A 70 -18.65 3.42 0.99
N LEU A 71 -17.45 3.12 0.47
CA LEU A 71 -17.14 3.40 -0.94
C LEU A 71 -17.93 2.47 -1.86
N ASN A 72 -18.48 3.03 -2.93
CA ASN A 72 -19.06 2.23 -4.00
C ASN A 72 -17.99 1.61 -4.90
N GLU A 73 -18.37 0.66 -5.76
CA GLU A 73 -17.45 -0.08 -6.64
C GLU A 73 -16.58 0.85 -7.53
N ALA A 74 -17.15 1.95 -8.03
CA ALA A 74 -16.40 2.90 -8.84
C ALA A 74 -15.35 3.68 -8.03
N GLN A 75 -15.65 4.01 -6.77
CA GLN A 75 -14.70 4.64 -5.85
C GLN A 75 -13.61 3.66 -5.41
N ILE A 76 -13.96 2.39 -5.13
CA ILE A 76 -13.01 1.32 -4.78
C ILE A 76 -11.97 1.12 -5.90
N LYS A 77 -12.40 1.14 -7.17
CA LYS A 77 -11.45 1.06 -8.30
C LYS A 77 -10.53 2.28 -8.37
N LYS A 78 -11.03 3.45 -7.99
CA LYS A 78 -10.32 4.72 -8.12
C LYS A 78 -9.37 5.03 -6.96
N ILE A 79 -9.65 4.55 -5.75
CA ILE A 79 -8.82 4.84 -4.56
C ILE A 79 -7.37 4.34 -4.69
N ARG A 80 -7.11 3.45 -5.65
CA ARG A 80 -5.78 2.95 -6.01
C ARG A 80 -4.90 3.98 -6.73
N TYR A 81 -5.49 5.02 -7.32
CA TYR A 81 -4.75 6.06 -8.04
C TYR A 81 -4.49 7.27 -7.14
N LYS A 82 -3.25 7.78 -7.10
CA LYS A 82 -2.81 8.91 -6.24
C LYS A 82 -3.81 10.08 -6.21
N LYS A 83 -4.21 10.59 -7.38
CA LYS A 83 -5.14 11.73 -7.49
C LYS A 83 -6.51 11.44 -6.88
N ASP A 84 -7.05 10.25 -7.15
CA ASP A 84 -8.37 9.87 -6.67
C ASP A 84 -8.35 9.48 -5.18
N ARG A 85 -7.29 8.83 -4.70
CA ARG A 85 -7.04 8.57 -3.28
C ARG A 85 -7.16 9.84 -2.45
N ILE A 86 -6.37 10.86 -2.80
CA ILE A 86 -6.36 12.15 -2.13
C ILE A 86 -7.76 12.79 -2.18
N ARG A 87 -8.41 12.77 -3.35
CA ARG A 87 -9.73 13.39 -3.53
C ARG A 87 -10.83 12.71 -2.71
N ILE A 88 -10.86 11.37 -2.69
CA ILE A 88 -11.89 10.60 -1.99
C ILE A 88 -11.75 10.76 -0.48
N LEU A 89 -10.53 10.66 0.05
CA LEU A 89 -10.26 10.85 1.47
C LEU A 89 -10.54 12.30 1.91
N LYS A 90 -10.14 13.29 1.11
CA LYS A 90 -10.41 14.69 1.40
C LYS A 90 -11.89 15.03 1.44
N ALA A 91 -12.71 14.37 0.61
CA ALA A 91 -14.17 14.53 0.65
C ALA A 91 -14.79 14.03 1.98
N ARG A 92 -14.05 13.27 2.78
CA ARG A 92 -14.41 12.78 4.11
C ARG A 92 -13.64 13.47 5.24
N GLY A 93 -12.95 14.58 4.95
CA GLY A 93 -12.20 15.34 5.95
C GLY A 93 -10.77 14.84 6.21
N ILE A 94 -10.33 13.79 5.52
CA ILE A 94 -9.00 13.20 5.71
C ILE A 94 -8.02 13.78 4.69
N ASP A 95 -7.03 14.55 5.14
CA ASP A 95 -5.92 14.98 4.29
C ASP A 95 -4.86 13.87 4.20
N TYR A 96 -4.99 13.01 3.19
CA TYR A 96 -4.09 11.86 3.01
C TYR A 96 -2.60 12.25 2.95
N LEU A 97 -2.26 13.42 2.38
CA LEU A 97 -0.87 13.85 2.28
C LEU A 97 -0.29 14.32 3.62
N ALA A 98 -1.15 14.60 4.62
CA ALA A 98 -0.73 14.91 5.97
C ALA A 98 -0.48 13.65 6.83
N ILE A 99 -0.88 12.47 6.35
CA ILE A 99 -0.63 11.20 7.03
C ILE A 99 0.83 10.79 6.81
N ASP A 100 1.52 10.47 7.90
CA ASP A 100 2.93 10.07 7.86
C ASP A 100 3.15 8.87 6.91
N GLY A 101 4.18 8.94 6.08
CA GLY A 101 4.51 7.92 5.08
C GLY A 101 3.65 7.89 3.79
N ALA A 102 2.75 8.86 3.56
CA ALA A 102 1.92 8.89 2.36
C ALA A 102 2.73 8.96 1.05
N GLU A 103 3.79 9.77 1.00
CA GLU A 103 4.68 9.81 -0.18
C GLU A 103 5.47 8.51 -0.33
N THR A 104 5.87 7.87 0.78
CA THR A 104 6.54 6.56 0.76
C THR A 104 5.64 5.47 0.17
N ALA A 105 4.34 5.48 0.47
CA ALA A 105 3.38 4.58 -0.15
C ALA A 105 3.28 4.78 -1.67
N PHE A 106 3.34 6.03 -2.14
CA PHE A 106 3.37 6.31 -3.58
C PHE A 106 4.68 5.90 -4.23
N VAL A 107 5.82 6.04 -3.54
CA VAL A 107 7.11 5.52 -4.00
C VAL A 107 7.05 4.00 -4.16
N LEU A 108 6.53 3.28 -3.17
CA LEU A 108 6.37 1.82 -3.26
C LEU A 108 5.49 1.40 -4.45
N ALA A 109 4.36 2.09 -4.66
CA ALA A 109 3.49 1.82 -5.81
C ALA A 109 4.20 2.02 -7.16
N GLN A 110 5.01 3.08 -7.29
CA GLN A 110 5.80 3.33 -8.49
C GLN A 110 6.88 2.27 -8.71
N ILE A 111 7.54 1.82 -7.65
CA ILE A 111 8.54 0.73 -7.70
C ILE A 111 7.88 -0.55 -8.18
N ALA A 112 6.77 -0.94 -7.58
CA ALA A 112 6.05 -2.16 -7.97
C ALA A 112 5.60 -2.09 -9.44
N GLN A 113 5.07 -0.94 -9.87
CA GLN A 113 4.69 -0.71 -11.26
C GLN A 113 5.88 -0.86 -12.22
N ALA A 114 7.02 -0.22 -11.93
CA ALA A 114 8.21 -0.29 -12.77
C ALA A 114 8.80 -1.70 -12.80
N ILE A 115 8.78 -2.43 -11.68
CA ILE A 115 9.18 -3.84 -11.62
C ILE A 115 8.32 -4.71 -12.55
N VAL A 116 6.99 -4.51 -12.54
CA VAL A 116 6.04 -5.36 -13.27
C VAL A 116 5.93 -4.97 -14.74
N ARG A 117 6.08 -3.70 -15.09
CA ARG A 117 5.77 -3.17 -16.43
C ARG A 117 6.98 -2.65 -17.20
N GLU A 118 8.05 -2.30 -16.50
CA GLU A 118 9.18 -1.55 -17.07
C GLU A 118 10.50 -2.26 -16.82
N ASP A 119 10.47 -3.58 -16.62
CA ASP A 119 11.64 -4.43 -16.38
C ASP A 119 12.54 -3.93 -15.22
N ALA A 120 11.92 -3.31 -14.21
CA ALA A 120 12.61 -2.64 -13.12
C ALA A 120 13.64 -1.58 -13.58
N ILE A 121 13.34 -0.85 -14.65
CA ILE A 121 14.04 0.38 -15.03
C ILE A 121 13.56 1.53 -14.14
N VAL A 122 14.49 2.36 -13.68
CA VAL A 122 14.19 3.56 -12.90
C VAL A 122 13.47 4.57 -13.80
N THR A 123 12.22 4.88 -13.45
CA THR A 123 11.40 5.93 -14.08
C THR A 123 11.83 7.32 -13.65
N HIS A 124 11.28 8.33 -14.32
CA HIS A 124 11.48 9.74 -13.96
C HIS A 124 11.19 10.02 -12.47
N ASP A 125 10.03 9.57 -11.99
CA ASP A 125 9.60 9.81 -10.61
C ASP A 125 10.42 9.03 -9.56
N LEU A 126 11.18 8.00 -10.00
CA LEU A 126 12.07 7.21 -9.14
C LEU A 126 13.53 7.70 -9.19
N HIS A 127 13.84 8.71 -9.99
CA HIS A 127 15.19 9.26 -10.12
C HIS A 127 15.69 9.83 -8.78
N ASN A 128 16.83 9.34 -8.28
CA ASN A 128 17.45 9.72 -6.99
C ASN A 128 16.62 9.43 -5.74
N ILE A 129 15.51 8.68 -5.82
CA ILE A 129 14.75 8.28 -4.62
C ILE A 129 15.60 7.36 -3.72
N PHE A 130 16.32 6.42 -4.32
CA PHE A 130 17.34 5.62 -3.65
C PHE A 130 18.73 5.96 -4.18
N PRO A 131 19.79 5.75 -3.37
CA PRO A 131 21.16 5.83 -3.86
C PRO A 131 21.35 4.99 -5.14
N PHE A 132 22.07 5.56 -6.11
CA PHE A 132 22.39 4.93 -7.40
C PHE A 132 21.22 4.71 -8.38
N TRP A 133 19.98 5.02 -7.99
CA TRP A 133 18.85 4.94 -8.91
C TRP A 133 18.83 6.16 -9.82
N LYS A 134 19.15 5.94 -11.10
CA LYS A 134 19.19 6.96 -12.14
C LYS A 134 18.21 6.60 -13.23
N GLU A 135 17.36 7.55 -13.59
CA GLU A 135 16.40 7.43 -14.70
C GLU A 135 17.01 6.76 -15.94
N GLY A 136 16.32 5.76 -16.48
CA GLY A 136 16.74 4.99 -17.65
C GLY A 136 17.71 3.84 -17.34
N TRP A 137 18.15 3.66 -16.09
CA TRP A 137 19.01 2.55 -15.67
C TRP A 137 18.23 1.51 -14.85
N PRO A 138 18.70 0.25 -14.80
CA PRO A 138 18.11 -0.76 -13.92
C PRO A 138 18.18 -0.36 -12.45
N MET A 139 17.10 -0.63 -11.72
CA MET A 139 17.07 -0.56 -10.27
C MET A 139 18.07 -1.56 -9.67
N VAL A 140 18.70 -1.16 -8.56
CA VAL A 140 19.70 -1.96 -7.85
C VAL A 140 19.47 -1.87 -6.35
N GLN A 141 20.12 -2.74 -5.57
CA GLN A 141 20.05 -2.71 -4.10
C GLN A 141 18.61 -2.85 -3.57
N PHE A 142 17.82 -3.75 -4.17
CA PHE A 142 16.44 -4.01 -3.75
C PHE A 142 16.33 -4.41 -2.28
N ASP A 143 17.37 -5.00 -1.69
CA ASP A 143 17.43 -5.31 -0.27
C ASP A 143 17.45 -4.08 0.63
N ASN A 144 18.20 -3.04 0.23
CA ASN A 144 18.21 -1.77 0.97
C ASN A 144 16.88 -1.04 0.80
N ALA A 145 16.35 -0.99 -0.43
CA ALA A 145 15.05 -0.37 -0.69
C ALA A 145 13.93 -1.05 0.09
N TYR A 146 13.88 -2.38 0.08
CA TYR A 146 12.91 -3.16 0.85
C TYR A 146 12.99 -2.86 2.35
N LYS A 147 14.19 -2.88 2.93
CA LYS A 147 14.37 -2.63 4.37
C LYS A 147 13.84 -1.25 4.80
N ILE A 148 14.01 -0.23 3.97
CA ILE A 148 13.51 1.12 4.26
C ILE A 148 11.97 1.14 4.11
N LEU A 149 11.47 0.60 3.00
CA LEU A 149 10.03 0.68 2.67
C LEU A 149 9.16 -0.19 3.58
N GLU A 150 9.60 -1.37 4.01
CA GLU A 150 8.83 -2.26 4.89
C GLU A 150 8.38 -1.56 6.18
N ASP A 151 9.32 -0.92 6.87
CA ASP A 151 9.03 -0.24 8.13
C ASP A 151 8.13 1.00 7.92
N ASP A 152 8.44 1.84 6.93
CA ASP A 152 7.67 3.05 6.65
C ASP A 152 6.24 2.73 6.22
N ILE A 153 6.03 1.67 5.43
CA ILE A 153 4.71 1.26 4.94
C ILE A 153 3.86 0.71 6.07
N ARG A 154 4.45 -0.04 7.00
CA ARG A 154 3.78 -0.49 8.21
C ARG A 154 3.35 0.69 9.07
N ILE A 155 4.22 1.68 9.28
CA ILE A 155 3.89 2.90 10.04
C ILE A 155 2.76 3.67 9.34
N HIS A 156 2.88 3.86 8.02
CA HIS A 156 1.87 4.56 7.24
C HIS A 156 0.49 3.88 7.32
N TYR A 157 0.45 2.55 7.21
CA TYR A 157 -0.79 1.79 7.29
C TYR A 157 -1.48 1.97 8.66
N GLN A 158 -0.72 1.94 9.75
CA GLN A 158 -1.25 2.23 11.08
C GLN A 158 -1.80 3.66 11.18
N ALA A 159 -1.08 4.64 10.64
CA ALA A 159 -1.50 6.04 10.63
C ALA A 159 -2.77 6.26 9.78
N VAL A 160 -2.96 5.51 8.70
CA VAL A 160 -4.21 5.50 7.93
C VAL A 160 -5.37 4.94 8.76
N LEU A 161 -5.17 3.80 9.43
CA LEU A 161 -6.20 3.22 10.30
C LEU A 161 -6.59 4.19 11.42
N ASP A 162 -5.61 4.85 12.05
CA ASP A 162 -5.86 5.86 13.08
C ASP A 162 -6.67 7.04 12.52
N ALA A 163 -6.31 7.55 11.33
CA ALA A 163 -7.08 8.62 10.68
C ALA A 163 -8.51 8.19 10.32
N LEU A 164 -8.74 6.92 9.98
CA LEU A 164 -10.09 6.39 9.73
C LEU A 164 -10.90 6.28 11.03
N LEU A 165 -10.28 5.78 12.10
CA LEU A 165 -10.89 5.63 13.42
C LEU A 165 -11.25 6.98 14.07
N GLU A 166 -10.41 8.01 13.90
CA GLU A 166 -10.68 9.37 14.39
C GLU A 166 -11.87 10.05 13.69
N ASN A 167 -12.25 9.56 12.50
CA ASN A 167 -13.36 10.09 11.72
C ASN A 167 -14.67 9.28 11.86
N PHE A 168 -14.70 8.28 12.74
CA PHE A 168 -15.91 7.54 13.11
C PHE A 168 -16.64 8.16 14.31
#